data_AF-A0A7J3RDB3-F1
#
_entry.id   AF-A0A7J3RDB3-F1
#
_cell.length_a   1.000
_cell.length_b   1.000
_cell.length_c   1.000
_cell.angle_alpha   90.00
_cell.angle_beta   90.00
_cell.angle_gamma   90.00
#
_symmetry.space_group_name_H-M   'P 1'
#
loop_
_entity.id
_entity.type
_entity.pdbx_description
1 polymer ?
#
loop_
_entity_poly.entity_id
_entity_poly.type
_entity_poly.pdbx_seq_one_letter_code
_entity_poly.pdbx_strand_id
1 'polypeptide(L)'
;MSEELSMDWVQKVLPSEVVQELNKKAAKLSASEKEKLFANAMQAYLNAQVVPGEATGLVAAQSIGEPGTQMTLRTHHFVGVAELNVTLGLPRIIEVFDARKTPKTPSMTIYLKPPHNKTRAAAEAFAKKIKQVTLSELAKEITLNFANLTIAIDLEKGE
;
A
#
# COMPACT_ATOMS: atom_id res chain seq x y z
N MET A 1 -5.11 -14.46 -48.73
CA MET A 1 -5.79 -13.49 -47.83
C MET A 1 -5.22 -13.57 -46.40
N SER A 2 -3.92 -13.80 -46.26
CA SER A 2 -3.24 -14.19 -45.02
C SER A 2 -2.14 -13.20 -44.62
N GLU A 3 -2.15 -11.98 -45.18
CA GLU A 3 -1.05 -11.00 -45.06
C GLU A 3 -1.46 -9.69 -44.36
N GLU A 4 -2.66 -9.61 -43.77
CA GLU A 4 -3.15 -8.43 -43.04
C GLU A 4 -3.67 -8.72 -41.62
N LEU A 5 -3.24 -9.83 -40.99
CA LEU A 5 -3.23 -9.92 -39.52
C LEU A 5 -2.05 -9.07 -39.00
N SER A 6 -2.15 -7.78 -39.30
CA SER A 6 -1.09 -6.80 -39.11
C SER A 6 -0.79 -6.62 -37.62
N MET A 7 0.45 -6.22 -37.33
CA MET A 7 0.92 -5.73 -36.03
C MET A 7 -0.08 -4.81 -35.29
N ASP A 8 -1.03 -4.19 -36.00
CA ASP A 8 -2.09 -3.34 -35.46
C ASP A 8 -3.10 -4.10 -34.57
N TRP A 9 -3.47 -5.33 -34.95
CA TRP A 9 -4.33 -6.18 -34.12
C TRP A 9 -3.65 -6.62 -32.82
N VAL A 10 -2.35 -6.98 -32.89
CA VAL A 10 -1.57 -7.44 -31.74
C VAL A 10 -1.45 -6.32 -30.69
N GLN A 11 -1.30 -5.08 -31.14
CA GLN A 11 -1.29 -3.89 -30.28
C GLN A 11 -2.64 -3.60 -29.62
N LYS A 12 -3.74 -4.06 -30.21
CA LYS A 12 -5.10 -3.84 -29.70
C LYS A 12 -5.54 -4.87 -28.66
N VAL A 13 -5.02 -6.10 -28.75
CA VAL A 13 -5.39 -7.23 -27.86
C VAL A 13 -4.47 -7.35 -26.66
N LEU A 14 -3.17 -7.10 -26.84
CA LEU A 14 -2.20 -7.20 -25.74
C LEU A 14 -2.14 -5.88 -24.95
N PRO A 15 -1.96 -5.92 -23.62
CA PRO A 15 -1.71 -4.73 -22.82
C PRO A 15 -0.49 -3.94 -23.32
N SER A 16 -0.59 -2.62 -23.31
CA SER A 16 0.43 -1.72 -23.85
C SER A 16 1.82 -1.92 -23.23
N GLU A 17 1.88 -2.27 -21.95
CA GLU A 17 3.13 -2.54 -21.23
C GLU A 17 3.83 -3.79 -21.78
N VAL A 18 3.06 -4.86 -22.03
CA VAL A 18 3.58 -6.12 -22.60
C VAL A 18 4.10 -5.89 -24.01
N VAL A 19 3.38 -5.10 -24.82
CA VAL A 19 3.81 -4.75 -26.18
C VAL A 19 5.13 -3.95 -26.15
N GLN A 20 5.28 -3.02 -25.22
CA GLN A 20 6.52 -2.25 -25.07
C GLN A 20 7.70 -3.14 -24.69
N GLU A 21 7.51 -4.09 -23.76
CA GLU A 21 8.55 -5.05 -23.40
C GLU A 21 8.93 -5.98 -24.55
N LEU A 22 7.93 -6.47 -25.29
CA LEU A 22 8.15 -7.32 -26.46
C LEU A 22 8.93 -6.56 -27.54
N ASN A 23 8.60 -5.30 -27.80
CA ASN A 23 9.34 -4.45 -28.75
C ASN A 23 10.80 -4.22 -28.32
N LYS A 24 11.06 -3.98 -27.02
CA LYS A 24 12.43 -3.85 -26.49
C LYS A 24 13.24 -5.13 -26.70
N LYS A 25 12.64 -6.30 -26.47
CA LYS A 25 13.30 -7.60 -26.68
C LYS A 25 13.48 -7.90 -28.17
N ALA A 26 12.45 -7.62 -28.98
CA ALA A 26 12.43 -7.81 -30.42
C ALA A 26 13.44 -6.92 -31.17
N ALA A 27 13.90 -5.82 -30.58
CA ALA A 27 14.94 -4.97 -31.19
C ALA A 27 16.24 -5.72 -31.50
N LYS A 28 16.54 -6.82 -30.77
CA LYS A 28 17.78 -7.60 -30.92
C LYS A 28 17.66 -8.84 -31.81
N LEU A 29 16.48 -9.15 -32.34
CA LEU A 29 16.21 -10.41 -33.04
C LEU A 29 16.01 -10.22 -34.55
N SER A 30 16.15 -11.31 -35.31
CA SER A 30 15.86 -11.33 -36.75
C SER A 30 14.35 -11.24 -37.03
N ALA A 31 13.95 -10.83 -38.23
CA ALA A 31 12.54 -10.63 -38.59
C ALA A 31 11.66 -11.88 -38.33
N SER A 32 12.17 -13.08 -38.65
CA SER A 32 11.46 -14.35 -38.43
C SER A 32 11.30 -14.70 -36.94
N GLU A 33 12.29 -14.36 -36.11
CA GLU A 33 12.21 -14.62 -34.67
C GLU A 33 11.28 -13.64 -33.96
N LYS A 34 11.15 -12.40 -34.47
CA LYS A 34 10.19 -11.42 -33.95
C LYS A 34 8.76 -11.92 -34.13
N GLU A 35 8.42 -12.38 -35.33
CA GLU A 35 7.08 -12.92 -35.62
C GLU A 35 6.74 -14.10 -34.70
N LYS A 36 7.68 -15.04 -34.52
CA LYS A 36 7.51 -16.17 -33.59
C LYS A 36 7.32 -15.71 -32.15
N LEU A 37 8.07 -14.71 -31.70
CA LEU A 37 7.95 -14.15 -30.36
C LEU A 37 6.56 -13.54 -30.12
N PHE A 38 6.08 -12.73 -31.06
CA PHE A 38 4.75 -12.13 -30.98
C PHE A 38 3.63 -13.17 -31.08
N ALA A 39 3.76 -14.16 -31.97
CA ALA A 39 2.81 -15.26 -32.10
C ALA A 39 2.72 -16.08 -30.80
N ASN A 40 3.86 -16.43 -30.19
CA ASN A 40 3.89 -17.16 -28.93
C ASN A 40 3.30 -16.35 -27.77
N ALA A 41 3.62 -15.05 -27.69
CA ALA A 41 3.07 -14.17 -26.66
C ALA A 41 1.54 -14.04 -26.79
N MET A 42 1.04 -13.91 -28.02
CA MET A 42 -0.39 -13.88 -28.30
C MET A 42 -1.06 -15.21 -27.94
N GLN A 43 -0.46 -16.34 -28.32
CA GLN A 43 -1.00 -17.65 -27.99
C GLN A 43 -1.05 -17.88 -26.47
N ALA A 44 0.01 -17.50 -25.75
CA ALA A 44 0.05 -17.59 -24.29
C ALA A 44 -1.04 -16.72 -23.64
N TYR A 45 -1.27 -15.51 -24.17
CA TYR A 45 -2.32 -14.62 -23.66
C TYR A 45 -3.72 -15.20 -23.88
N LEU A 46 -4.02 -15.70 -25.08
CA LEU A 46 -5.31 -16.32 -25.39
C LEU A 46 -5.57 -17.57 -24.53
N ASN A 47 -4.53 -18.37 -24.28
CA ASN A 47 -4.61 -19.56 -23.43
C ASN A 47 -4.76 -19.23 -21.93
N ALA A 48 -4.32 -18.04 -21.49
CA ALA A 48 -4.37 -17.61 -20.10
C ALA A 48 -5.71 -16.94 -19.72
N GLN A 49 -6.65 -16.82 -20.65
CA GLN A 49 -7.96 -16.25 -20.36
C GLN A 49 -8.78 -17.17 -19.46
N VAL A 50 -9.55 -16.57 -18.55
CA VAL A 50 -10.48 -17.32 -17.70
C VAL A 50 -11.61 -17.91 -18.55
N VAL A 51 -12.00 -19.14 -18.24
CA VAL A 51 -13.10 -19.81 -18.92
C VAL A 51 -14.43 -19.15 -18.54
N PRO A 52 -15.28 -18.77 -19.50
CA PRO A 52 -16.61 -18.24 -19.20
C PRO A 52 -17.45 -19.25 -18.39
N GLY A 53 -18.09 -18.78 -17.32
CA GLY A 53 -18.90 -19.63 -16.42
C GLY A 53 -18.15 -20.17 -15.20
N GLU A 54 -16.85 -19.91 -15.08
CA GLU A 54 -16.06 -20.26 -13.90
C GLU A 54 -16.52 -19.50 -12.65
N ALA A 55 -16.53 -20.15 -11.49
CA ALA A 55 -16.95 -19.59 -10.21
C ALA A 55 -15.87 -18.70 -9.57
N THR A 56 -15.42 -17.67 -10.30
CA THR A 56 -14.31 -16.79 -9.90
C THR A 56 -14.49 -16.13 -8.53
N GLY A 57 -15.73 -15.79 -8.14
CA GLY A 57 -16.02 -15.22 -6.83
C GLY A 57 -15.71 -16.18 -5.66
N LEU A 58 -16.00 -17.47 -5.82
CA LEU A 58 -15.72 -18.49 -4.79
C LEU A 58 -14.21 -18.72 -4.68
N VAL A 59 -13.54 -18.89 -5.81
CA VAL A 59 -12.08 -19.07 -5.87
C VAL A 59 -11.36 -17.86 -5.28
N ALA A 60 -11.79 -16.64 -5.60
CA ALA A 60 -11.22 -15.41 -5.07
C ALA A 60 -11.43 -15.29 -3.55
N ALA A 61 -12.63 -15.62 -3.06
CA ALA A 61 -12.94 -15.59 -1.63
C ALA A 61 -12.06 -16.56 -0.84
N GLN A 62 -11.91 -17.80 -1.32
CA GLN A 62 -11.03 -18.79 -0.71
C GLN A 62 -9.56 -18.34 -0.76
N SER A 63 -9.11 -17.85 -1.92
CA SER A 63 -7.72 -17.43 -2.14
C SER A 63 -7.29 -16.28 -1.22
N ILE A 64 -8.21 -15.38 -0.86
CA ILE A 64 -7.96 -14.30 0.10
C ILE A 64 -8.08 -14.80 1.55
N GLY A 65 -9.03 -15.70 1.83
CA GLY A 65 -9.33 -16.17 3.19
C GLY A 65 -8.33 -17.19 3.75
N GLU A 66 -7.82 -18.10 2.91
CA GLU A 66 -6.94 -19.20 3.34
C GLU A 66 -5.61 -18.69 3.96
N PRO A 67 -4.90 -17.71 3.37
CA PRO A 67 -3.71 -17.12 3.98
C PRO A 67 -3.99 -16.44 5.32
N GLY A 68 -5.21 -15.94 5.57
CA GLY A 68 -5.56 -15.28 6.82
C GLY A 68 -5.36 -16.16 8.05
N THR A 69 -5.62 -17.47 7.91
CA THR A 69 -5.37 -18.45 8.97
C THR A 69 -3.87 -18.62 9.25
N GLN A 70 -3.05 -18.62 8.19
CA GLN A 70 -1.60 -18.79 8.27
C GLN A 70 -0.88 -17.51 8.76
N MET A 71 -1.42 -16.33 8.47
CA MET A 71 -0.87 -15.05 8.92
C MET A 71 -0.83 -14.94 10.44
N THR A 72 -1.81 -15.53 11.13
CA THR A 72 -1.90 -15.50 12.60
C THR A 72 -0.72 -16.21 13.27
N LEU A 73 -0.21 -17.30 12.67
CA LEU A 73 0.93 -18.05 13.23
C LEU A 73 2.29 -17.37 12.99
N ARG A 74 2.44 -16.57 11.92
CA ARG A 74 3.71 -15.90 11.58
C ARG A 74 3.96 -14.60 12.37
N THR A 75 2.93 -13.94 12.87
CA THR A 75 3.07 -12.60 13.49
C THR A 75 3.57 -12.62 14.94
N HIS A 76 3.48 -13.73 15.67
CA HIS A 76 3.85 -13.78 17.10
C HIS A 76 5.36 -13.83 17.37
N HIS A 77 6.18 -14.29 16.43
CA HIS A 77 7.64 -14.39 16.62
C HIS A 77 8.43 -13.16 16.16
N PHE A 78 7.82 -12.26 15.36
CA PHE A 78 8.47 -11.04 14.86
C PHE A 78 8.29 -9.81 15.78
N VAL A 79 7.55 -9.94 16.89
CA VAL A 79 7.23 -8.84 17.83
C VAL A 79 8.48 -8.34 18.60
N GLY A 80 9.61 -9.05 18.53
CA GLY A 80 10.83 -8.72 19.28
C GLY A 80 11.73 -7.63 18.71
N VAL A 81 11.48 -7.12 17.49
CA VAL A 81 12.32 -6.08 16.86
C VAL A 81 11.52 -4.79 16.75
N ALA A 82 11.86 -3.84 17.60
CA ALA A 82 11.08 -2.67 18.01
C ALA A 82 10.90 -1.55 16.96
N GLU A 83 10.87 -1.83 15.64
CA GLU A 83 10.93 -0.73 14.66
C GLU A 83 9.67 -0.42 13.86
N LEU A 84 8.60 -1.22 13.90
CA LEU A 84 7.31 -0.76 13.42
C LEU A 84 6.21 -1.45 14.24
N ASN A 85 5.37 -0.68 14.91
CA ASN A 85 4.06 -1.12 15.37
C ASN A 85 3.17 -1.40 14.13
N VAL A 86 3.55 -2.39 13.32
CA VAL A 86 2.72 -3.07 12.32
C VAL A 86 1.75 -3.92 13.12
N THR A 87 0.85 -3.27 13.83
CA THR A 87 -0.27 -3.96 14.44
C THR A 87 -1.02 -4.68 13.30
N LEU A 88 -0.98 -6.02 13.32
CA LEU A 88 -2.15 -6.82 13.01
C LEU A 88 -2.64 -6.73 11.54
N GLY A 89 -1.87 -7.26 10.58
CA GLY A 89 -2.28 -7.28 9.16
C GLY A 89 -3.68 -7.87 8.93
N LEU A 90 -4.04 -8.97 9.61
CA LEU A 90 -5.37 -9.58 9.50
C LEU A 90 -6.49 -8.68 10.05
N PRO A 91 -6.40 -8.14 11.29
CA PRO A 91 -7.35 -7.11 11.75
C PRO A 91 -7.47 -5.90 10.83
N ARG A 92 -6.39 -5.46 10.18
CA ARG A 92 -6.49 -4.36 9.19
C ARG A 92 -7.27 -4.76 7.94
N ILE A 93 -7.06 -5.96 7.41
CA ILE A 93 -7.84 -6.49 6.27
C ILE A 93 -9.32 -6.55 6.63
N ILE A 94 -9.67 -7.03 7.83
CA ILE A 94 -11.05 -7.08 8.33
C ILE A 94 -11.66 -5.67 8.41
N GLU A 95 -10.93 -4.69 8.95
CA GLU A 95 -11.43 -3.30 9.02
C GLU A 95 -11.76 -2.70 7.66
N VAL A 96 -10.92 -2.97 6.65
CA VAL A 96 -11.11 -2.49 5.27
C VAL A 96 -12.28 -3.23 4.61
N PHE A 97 -12.35 -4.55 4.78
CA PHE A 97 -13.43 -5.37 4.21
C PHE A 97 -14.80 -5.04 4.80
N ASP A 98 -14.89 -4.85 6.12
CA ASP A 98 -16.11 -4.47 6.84
C ASP A 98 -16.51 -3.00 6.61
N ALA A 99 -15.71 -2.22 5.87
CA ALA A 99 -15.88 -0.79 5.66
C ALA A 99 -16.13 -0.01 6.97
N ARG A 100 -15.33 -0.29 8.01
CA ARG A 100 -15.53 0.34 9.33
C ARG A 100 -15.36 1.86 9.24
N LYS A 101 -16.32 2.59 9.81
CA LYS A 101 -16.32 4.06 9.81
C LYS A 101 -15.06 4.69 10.43
N THR A 102 -14.56 4.10 11.51
CA THR A 102 -13.35 4.57 12.21
C THR A 102 -12.39 3.40 12.38
N PRO A 103 -11.22 3.40 11.68
CA PRO A 103 -10.21 2.37 11.88
C PRO A 103 -9.52 2.53 13.24
N LYS A 104 -9.00 1.44 13.82
CA LYS A 104 -8.35 1.50 15.14
C LYS A 104 -7.06 2.32 15.14
N THR A 105 -6.29 2.24 14.06
CA THR A 105 -4.99 2.92 13.91
C THR A 105 -4.96 3.75 12.62
N PRO A 106 -5.64 4.92 12.58
CA PRO A 106 -5.59 5.80 11.43
C PRO A 106 -4.18 6.37 11.26
N SER A 107 -3.64 6.31 10.04
CA SER A 107 -2.39 6.96 9.67
C SER A 107 -2.60 7.83 8.43
N MET A 108 -1.78 8.89 8.31
CA MET A 108 -1.82 9.78 7.16
C MET A 108 -0.41 10.10 6.67
N THR A 109 -0.24 10.05 5.35
CA THR A 109 0.98 10.51 4.69
C THR A 109 0.73 11.92 4.17
N ILE A 110 1.40 12.92 4.75
CA ILE A 110 1.21 14.32 4.40
C ILE A 110 2.32 14.76 3.44
N TYR A 111 1.95 15.08 2.21
CA TYR A 111 2.87 15.63 1.22
C TYR A 111 2.98 17.15 1.36
N LEU A 112 4.22 17.66 1.45
CA LEU A 112 4.48 19.08 1.55
C LEU A 112 4.55 19.72 0.16
N LYS A 113 3.91 20.88 -0.01
CA LYS A 113 4.03 21.70 -1.24
C LYS A 113 5.25 22.62 -1.15
N PRO A 114 5.87 23.02 -2.29
CA PRO A 114 6.84 24.11 -2.30
C PRO A 114 6.24 25.38 -1.66
N PRO A 115 6.97 26.11 -0.80
CA PRO A 115 8.41 25.99 -0.50
C PRO A 115 8.76 25.03 0.67
N HIS A 116 7.78 24.49 1.39
CA HIS A 116 8.00 23.68 2.61
C HIS A 116 8.59 22.29 2.35
N ASN A 117 8.66 21.86 1.09
CA ASN A 117 9.13 20.54 0.71
C ASN A 117 10.66 20.40 0.55
N LYS A 118 11.41 21.50 0.67
CA LYS A 118 12.86 21.50 0.36
C LYS A 118 13.78 21.32 1.55
N THR A 119 13.33 21.65 2.77
CA THR A 119 14.20 21.69 3.95
C THR A 119 13.56 20.99 5.13
N ARG A 120 14.35 20.16 5.83
CA ARG A 120 13.93 19.47 7.06
C ARG A 120 13.36 20.43 8.10
N ALA A 121 13.99 21.57 8.32
CA ALA A 121 13.52 22.59 9.26
C ALA A 121 12.11 23.12 8.91
N ALA A 122 11.80 23.31 7.63
CA ALA A 122 10.48 23.75 7.19
C ALA A 122 9.43 22.65 7.37
N ALA A 123 9.81 21.39 7.13
CA ALA A 123 8.96 20.23 7.37
C ALA A 123 8.66 20.03 8.88
N GLU A 124 9.67 20.17 9.74
CA GLU A 124 9.52 20.07 11.19
C GLU A 124 8.67 21.21 11.75
N ALA A 125 8.88 22.44 11.26
CA ALA A 125 8.04 23.58 11.64
C ALA A 125 6.57 23.36 11.25
N PHE A 126 6.32 22.71 10.10
CA PHE A 126 4.97 22.34 9.68
C PHE A 126 4.41 21.18 10.53
N ALA A 127 5.21 20.17 10.82
CA ALA A 127 4.81 19.05 11.67
C ALA A 127 4.41 19.52 13.09
N LYS A 128 5.17 20.45 13.67
CA LYS A 128 4.84 21.07 14.96
C LYS A 128 3.50 21.81 14.95
N LYS A 129 3.07 22.37 13.82
CA LYS A 129 1.76 23.04 13.69
C LYS A 129 0.58 22.06 13.66
N ILE A 130 0.79 20.86 13.16
CA ILE A 130 -0.24 19.82 13.08
C ILE A 130 -0.32 19.04 14.39
N LYS A 131 0.81 18.85 15.06
CA LYS A 131 0.87 18.12 16.34
C LYS A 131 0.07 18.88 17.40
N GLN A 132 -1.09 18.34 17.75
CA GLN A 132 -1.81 18.74 18.94
C GLN A 132 -1.07 18.18 20.15
N VAL A 133 -0.84 19.03 21.16
CA VAL A 133 -0.28 18.62 22.44
C VAL A 133 -1.25 19.05 23.53
N THR A 134 -1.61 18.14 24.43
CA THR A 134 -2.51 18.44 25.55
C THR A 134 -1.72 18.73 26.82
N LEU A 135 -2.31 19.47 27.77
CA LEU A 135 -1.64 19.79 29.04
C LEU A 135 -1.30 18.53 29.85
N SER A 136 -2.12 17.49 29.74
CA SER A 136 -1.87 16.16 30.32
C SER A 136 -0.65 15.45 29.73
N GLU A 137 -0.26 15.76 28.49
CA GLU A 137 0.95 15.20 27.87
C GLU A 137 2.23 15.96 28.28
N LEU A 138 2.08 17.20 28.76
CA LEU A 138 3.20 18.06 29.19
C LEU A 138 3.40 18.06 30.71
N ALA A 139 2.33 17.80 31.46
CA ALA A 139 2.36 17.77 32.92
C ALA A 139 2.96 16.46 33.41
N LYS A 140 4.03 16.56 34.20
CA LYS A 140 4.58 15.45 34.97
C LYS A 140 3.68 15.10 36.13
N GLU A 141 3.16 16.12 36.81
CA GLU A 141 2.25 15.97 37.94
C GLU A 141 1.24 17.13 37.97
N ILE A 142 0.00 16.80 38.32
CA ILE A 142 -1.07 17.78 38.52
C ILE A 142 -1.55 17.62 39.96
N THR A 143 -1.23 18.60 40.79
CA THR A 143 -1.50 18.58 42.23
C THR A 143 -2.56 19.61 42.59
N LEU A 144 -3.57 19.18 43.34
CA LEU A 144 -4.65 20.04 43.82
C LEU A 144 -4.40 20.40 45.29
N ASN A 145 -4.29 21.70 45.58
CA ASN A 145 -4.22 22.21 46.94
C ASN A 145 -5.60 22.74 47.35
N PHE A 146 -6.29 21.97 48.19
CA PHE A 146 -7.63 22.29 48.66
C PHE A 146 -7.68 23.40 49.72
N ALA A 147 -6.58 23.70 50.41
CA ALA A 147 -6.53 24.76 51.42
C ALA A 147 -6.53 26.16 50.78
N ASN A 148 -5.84 26.31 49.66
CA ASN A 148 -5.74 27.57 48.92
C ASN A 148 -6.58 27.59 47.64
N LEU A 149 -7.30 26.50 47.33
CA LEU A 149 -8.05 26.30 46.08
C LEU A 149 -7.17 26.52 44.82
N THR A 150 -5.93 26.03 44.85
CA THR A 150 -4.98 26.18 43.74
C THR A 150 -4.67 24.85 43.06
N ILE A 151 -4.42 24.91 41.76
CA ILE A 151 -3.93 23.78 40.94
C ILE A 151 -2.47 24.07 40.62
N ALA A 152 -1.56 23.22 41.08
CA ALA A 152 -0.15 23.24 40.71
C ALA A 152 0.06 22.21 39.59
N ILE A 153 0.71 22.63 38.51
CA ILE A 153 1.01 21.78 37.36
C ILE A 153 2.52 21.82 37.17
N ASP A 154 3.17 20.70 37.46
CA ASP A 154 4.60 20.56 37.27
C ASP A 154 4.85 20.09 35.83
N LEU A 155 5.42 20.98 35.03
CA LEU A 155 5.72 20.71 33.62
C LEU A 155 7.06 19.98 33.50
N GLU A 156 7.10 18.95 32.67
CA GLU A 156 8.37 18.33 32.29
C GLU A 156 9.05 19.19 31.20
N LYS A 157 10.29 19.62 31.45
CA LYS A 157 11.09 20.31 30.42
C LYS A 157 11.49 19.27 29.37
N GLY A 158 10.77 19.23 28.25
CA GLY A 158 11.21 18.51 27.07
C GLY A 158 12.48 19.13 26.48
N GLU A 159 13.46 18.29 26.12
CA GLU A 159 14.58 18.66 25.25
C GLU A 159 14.13 19.09 23.85
#